data_AF-A0A4Q0ZU49-F1
#
_entry.id   AF-A0A4Q0ZU49-F1
#
_cell.length_a   1.000
_cell.length_b   1.000
_cell.length_c   1.000
_cell.angle_alpha   90.00
_cell.angle_beta   90.00
_cell.angle_gamma   90.00
#
_symmetry.space_group_name_H-M   'P 1'
#
loop_
_entity.id
_entity.type
_entity.pdbx_description
1 polymer ?
#
loop_
_entity_poly.entity_id
_entity_poly.type
_entity_poly.pdbx_seq_one_letter_code
_entity_poly.pdbx_strand_id
1 'polypeptide(L)'
;MILDLKYVLIGFLIIASIIPLYIYRKQIYRRLYKKGSTKGFMKDCEIYLVSNHPKIPFDFSIEKKYRDEKDIRVKETLIVEDFINQYLEYEYDLITQKSVPKESLWAGYEANSRLIKDNKRPIDWAKRKEAAWNRDKGLCNRCGTKIKLVDAQVLLAKQMKDGGGFNLENIVILCTDCAKVIKSANKQKTAKDLNITYKLMKKVEG
;
A
#
# COMPACT_ATOMS: atom_id res chain seq x y z
N MET A 1 -44.88 -41.71 23.28
CA MET A 1 -43.83 -42.75 23.39
C MET A 1 -43.27 -43.26 22.06
N ILE A 2 -44.04 -43.80 21.11
CA ILE A 2 -43.45 -44.28 19.83
C ILE A 2 -42.97 -43.11 18.94
N LEU A 3 -43.68 -41.98 18.92
CA LEU A 3 -43.21 -40.78 18.21
C LEU A 3 -41.94 -40.21 18.85
N ASP A 4 -41.85 -40.14 20.18
CA ASP A 4 -40.67 -39.63 20.89
C ASP A 4 -39.43 -40.47 20.57
N LEU A 5 -39.56 -41.80 20.53
CA LEU A 5 -38.46 -42.70 20.23
C LEU A 5 -37.94 -42.50 18.79
N LYS A 6 -38.84 -42.24 17.82
CA LYS A 6 -38.48 -41.94 16.44
C LYS A 6 -37.73 -40.61 16.32
N TYR A 7 -38.16 -39.56 17.04
CA TYR A 7 -37.46 -38.28 17.06
C TYR A 7 -36.05 -38.40 17.67
N VAL A 8 -35.90 -39.17 18.76
CA VAL A 8 -34.59 -39.44 19.37
C VAL A 8 -33.67 -40.20 18.41
N LEU A 9 -34.19 -41.22 17.71
CA LEU A 9 -33.44 -41.99 16.71
C LEU A 9 -32.97 -41.14 15.53
N ILE A 10 -33.84 -40.28 15.00
CA ILE A 10 -33.51 -39.37 13.89
C ILE A 10 -32.46 -38.35 14.35
N GLY A 11 -32.60 -37.78 15.56
CA GLY A 11 -31.61 -36.87 16.13
C GLY A 11 -30.24 -37.53 16.28
N PHE A 12 -30.19 -38.78 16.74
CA PHE A 12 -28.94 -39.53 16.86
C PHE A 12 -28.30 -39.81 15.50
N LEU A 13 -29.10 -40.14 14.47
CA LEU A 13 -28.64 -40.31 13.10
C LEU A 13 -28.03 -39.03 12.52
N ILE A 14 -28.64 -37.89 12.77
CA ILE A 14 -28.12 -36.58 12.34
C ILE A 14 -26.78 -36.29 13.04
N ILE A 15 -26.71 -36.44 14.37
CA ILE A 15 -25.46 -36.20 15.12
C ILE A 15 -24.36 -37.18 14.67
N ALA A 16 -24.70 -38.46 14.50
CA ALA A 16 -23.78 -39.48 14.02
C ALA A 16 -23.27 -39.19 12.60
N SER A 17 -24.06 -38.52 11.75
CA SER A 17 -23.61 -38.09 10.41
C SER A 17 -22.65 -36.88 10.45
N ILE A 18 -22.76 -36.02 11.46
CA ILE A 18 -21.94 -34.81 11.60
C ILE A 18 -20.55 -35.14 12.16
N ILE A 19 -20.44 -36.15 13.03
CA ILE A 19 -19.17 -36.54 13.66
C ILE A 19 -18.08 -36.92 12.62
N PRO A 20 -18.35 -37.78 11.60
CA PRO A 20 -17.41 -38.07 10.52
C PRO A 20 -17.00 -36.82 9.74
N LEU A 21 -17.95 -35.92 9.46
CA LEU A 21 -17.66 -34.65 8.77
C LEU A 21 -16.72 -33.75 9.59
N TYR A 22 -16.92 -33.69 10.89
CA TYR A 22 -16.03 -32.94 11.80
C TYR A 22 -14.62 -33.54 11.84
N ILE A 23 -14.50 -34.86 11.94
CA ILE A 23 -13.20 -35.56 11.93
C ILE A 23 -12.51 -35.39 10.58
N TYR A 24 -13.25 -35.56 9.48
CA TYR A 24 -12.77 -35.38 8.12
C TYR A 24 -12.27 -33.95 7.88
N ARG A 25 -13.04 -32.94 8.31
CA ARG A 25 -12.60 -31.54 8.31
C ARG A 25 -11.29 -31.39 9.08
N LYS A 26 -11.23 -31.84 10.33
CA LYS A 26 -10.02 -31.72 11.16
C LYS A 26 -8.79 -32.39 10.54
N GLN A 27 -8.96 -33.54 9.89
CA GLN A 27 -7.88 -34.25 9.19
C GLN A 27 -7.45 -33.56 7.89
N ILE A 28 -8.39 -33.05 7.09
CA ILE A 28 -8.07 -32.31 5.86
C ILE A 28 -7.33 -31.02 6.18
N TYR A 29 -7.83 -30.22 7.12
CA TYR A 29 -7.16 -28.98 7.49
C TYR A 29 -5.74 -29.27 8.02
N ARG A 30 -5.56 -30.35 8.79
CA ARG A 30 -4.22 -30.81 9.20
C ARG A 30 -3.27 -31.14 8.04
N ARG A 31 -3.80 -31.66 6.92
CA ARG A 31 -3.02 -31.93 5.70
C ARG A 31 -2.79 -30.70 4.84
N LEU A 32 -3.67 -29.70 4.92
CA LEU A 32 -3.57 -28.45 4.17
C LEU A 32 -2.56 -27.46 4.78
N TYR A 33 -2.28 -27.55 6.09
CA TYR A 33 -1.29 -26.70 6.73
C TYR A 33 0.11 -26.98 6.16
N LYS A 34 0.67 -25.99 5.47
CA LYS A 34 2.09 -25.99 5.15
C LYS A 34 2.88 -25.72 6.43
N LYS A 35 3.78 -26.63 6.79
CA LYS A 35 4.77 -26.42 7.84
C LYS A 35 6.04 -25.87 7.19
N GLY A 36 6.57 -24.77 7.71
CA GLY A 36 7.77 -24.13 7.18
C GLY A 36 8.35 -23.08 8.14
N SER A 37 9.35 -22.33 7.68
CA SER A 37 9.96 -21.23 8.43
C SER A 37 9.74 -19.89 7.73
N THR A 38 9.27 -18.90 8.49
CA THR A 38 9.03 -17.52 8.01
C THR A 38 10.30 -16.69 7.82
N LYS A 39 11.48 -17.23 8.18
CA LYS A 39 12.75 -16.48 8.16
C LYS A 39 13.16 -16.01 6.77
N GLY A 40 13.03 -16.87 5.75
CA GLY A 40 13.37 -16.52 4.37
C GLY A 40 12.45 -15.43 3.83
N PHE A 41 11.15 -15.63 4.00
CA PHE A 41 10.12 -14.66 3.67
C PHE A 41 10.36 -13.29 4.31
N MET A 42 10.65 -13.24 5.61
CA MET A 42 10.92 -11.98 6.32
C MET A 42 12.12 -11.24 5.75
N LYS A 43 13.21 -11.96 5.47
CA LYS A 43 14.41 -11.37 4.86
C LYS A 43 14.11 -10.82 3.46
N ASP A 44 13.32 -11.53 2.67
CA ASP A 44 12.92 -11.10 1.33
C ASP A 44 11.98 -9.89 1.34
N CYS A 45 11.13 -9.77 2.34
CA CYS A 45 10.30 -8.58 2.57
C CYS A 45 11.16 -7.40 3.03
N GLU A 46 12.07 -7.60 3.97
CA GLU A 46 12.99 -6.58 4.47
C GLU A 46 13.84 -5.98 3.34
N ILE A 47 14.51 -6.82 2.56
CA ILE A 47 15.31 -6.38 1.41
C ILE A 47 14.46 -5.56 0.45
N TYR A 48 13.25 -6.03 0.14
CA TYR A 48 12.35 -5.35 -0.79
C TYR A 48 11.88 -3.99 -0.25
N LEU A 49 11.45 -3.93 1.01
CA LEU A 49 10.89 -2.73 1.62
C LEU A 49 11.96 -1.65 1.82
N VAL A 50 13.13 -2.02 2.34
CA VAL A 50 14.25 -1.09 2.54
C VAL A 50 14.76 -0.53 1.21
N SER A 51 14.87 -1.37 0.17
CA SER A 51 15.36 -0.93 -1.13
C SER A 51 14.36 -0.07 -1.91
N ASN A 52 13.06 -0.38 -1.83
CA ASN A 52 12.04 0.30 -2.64
C ASN A 52 11.33 1.43 -1.91
N HIS A 53 11.28 1.41 -0.57
CA HIS A 53 10.54 2.38 0.24
C HIS A 53 11.40 2.91 1.41
N PRO A 54 12.61 3.44 1.14
CA PRO A 54 13.61 3.75 2.18
C PRO A 54 13.20 4.85 3.17
N LYS A 55 12.19 5.67 2.85
CA LYS A 55 11.72 6.74 3.75
C LYS A 55 10.70 6.26 4.78
N ILE A 56 10.17 5.05 4.64
CA ILE A 56 9.15 4.53 5.56
C ILE A 56 9.84 3.61 6.57
N PRO A 57 9.74 3.91 7.88
CA PRO A 57 10.33 3.07 8.92
C PRO A 57 9.44 1.86 9.19
N PHE A 58 9.69 0.75 8.50
CA PHE A 58 8.96 -0.50 8.74
C PHE A 58 9.45 -1.20 10.02
N ASP A 59 8.53 -1.61 10.87
CA ASP A 59 8.79 -2.51 11.99
C ASP A 59 8.75 -3.96 11.52
N PHE A 60 9.93 -4.59 11.49
CA PHE A 60 10.10 -6.02 11.14
C PHE A 60 9.93 -6.96 12.33
N SER A 61 9.78 -6.43 13.55
CA SER A 61 9.58 -7.24 14.75
C SER A 61 8.16 -7.84 14.84
N ILE A 62 7.27 -7.44 13.92
CA ILE A 62 5.87 -7.87 13.82
C ILE A 62 5.69 -9.39 13.65
N GLU A 63 6.70 -10.09 13.15
CA GLU A 63 6.69 -11.56 13.09
C GLU A 63 6.40 -12.19 14.46
N LYS A 64 6.84 -11.52 15.54
CA LYS A 64 6.62 -11.95 16.92
C LYS A 64 5.15 -11.97 17.32
N LYS A 65 4.30 -11.12 16.72
CA LYS A 65 2.86 -11.04 16.99
C LYS A 65 2.12 -12.30 16.54
N TYR A 66 2.63 -12.98 15.52
CA TYR A 66 1.97 -14.13 14.88
C TYR A 66 2.69 -15.45 15.16
N ARG A 67 3.38 -15.56 16.31
CA ARG A 67 4.12 -16.78 16.68
C ARG A 67 3.22 -17.99 16.91
N ASP A 68 2.00 -17.76 17.37
CA ASP A 68 1.05 -18.83 17.70
C ASP A 68 0.25 -19.32 16.48
N GLU A 69 0.36 -18.65 15.33
CA GLU A 69 -0.31 -19.05 14.09
C GLU A 69 0.33 -20.32 13.52
N LYS A 70 -0.50 -21.33 13.26
CA LYS A 70 -0.06 -22.67 12.85
C LYS A 70 0.13 -22.76 11.36
N ASP A 71 -0.67 -22.01 10.59
CA ASP A 71 -0.56 -21.99 9.13
C ASP A 71 0.44 -20.92 8.70
N ILE A 72 1.53 -21.35 8.05
CA ILE A 72 2.56 -20.42 7.60
C ILE A 72 2.04 -19.41 6.57
N ARG A 73 1.13 -19.81 5.69
CA ARG A 73 0.58 -18.89 4.65
C ARG A 73 -0.27 -17.82 5.28
N VAL A 74 -1.08 -18.20 6.27
CA VAL A 74 -1.88 -17.25 7.04
C VAL A 74 -0.95 -16.30 7.80
N LYS A 75 0.08 -16.83 8.46
CA LYS A 75 1.09 -16.03 9.16
C LYS A 75 1.78 -15.02 8.24
N GLU A 76 2.25 -15.45 7.07
CA GLU A 76 2.90 -14.58 6.08
C GLU A 76 1.93 -13.53 5.54
N THR A 77 0.68 -13.89 5.29
CA THR A 77 -0.36 -12.94 4.85
C THR A 77 -0.61 -11.86 5.89
N LEU A 78 -0.75 -12.24 7.16
CA LEU A 78 -0.95 -11.30 8.27
C LEU A 78 0.24 -10.35 8.44
N ILE A 79 1.46 -10.85 8.23
CA ILE A 79 2.68 -10.02 8.22
C ILE A 79 2.65 -9.02 7.06
N VAL A 80 2.25 -9.43 5.85
CA VAL A 80 2.09 -8.50 4.72
C VAL A 80 1.05 -7.43 5.05
N GLU A 81 -0.10 -7.82 5.58
CA GLU A 81 -1.16 -6.87 5.95
C GLU A 81 -0.67 -5.82 6.95
N ASP A 82 0.12 -6.21 7.95
CA ASP A 82 0.71 -5.27 8.92
C ASP A 82 1.73 -4.33 8.25
N PHE A 83 2.59 -4.81 7.34
CA PHE A 83 3.46 -3.93 6.54
C PHE A 83 2.67 -2.94 5.67
N ILE A 84 1.55 -3.37 5.08
CA ILE A 84 0.69 -2.48 4.31
C ILE A 84 0.02 -1.45 5.21
N ASN A 85 -0.40 -1.83 6.42
CA ASN A 85 -0.94 -0.88 7.39
C ASN A 85 0.11 0.15 7.79
N GLN A 86 1.34 -0.25 8.10
CA GLN A 86 2.45 0.68 8.35
C GLN A 86 2.67 1.64 7.17
N TYR A 87 2.60 1.12 5.93
CA TYR A 87 2.69 1.95 4.72
C TYR A 87 1.52 2.94 4.58
N LEU A 88 0.31 2.61 5.02
CA LEU A 88 -0.89 3.46 4.94
C LEU A 88 -0.98 4.48 6.08
N GLU A 89 -0.48 4.11 7.24
CA GLU A 89 -0.50 4.90 8.47
C GLU A 89 0.67 5.87 8.55
N TYR A 90 1.75 5.64 7.80
CA TYR A 90 2.87 6.58 7.71
C TYR A 90 2.39 7.99 7.32
N GLU A 91 2.45 8.89 8.30
CA GLU A 91 2.04 10.27 8.19
C GLU A 91 2.88 11.00 7.16
N TYR A 92 2.21 11.83 6.37
CA TYR A 92 2.87 12.58 5.30
C TYR A 92 2.12 13.87 5.05
N ASP A 93 2.82 14.98 5.28
CA ASP A 93 2.32 16.31 5.04
C ASP A 93 2.74 16.82 3.66
N LEU A 94 1.77 17.36 2.93
CA LEU A 94 2.00 18.03 1.65
C LEU A 94 2.59 19.42 1.89
N ILE A 95 3.91 19.48 2.05
CA ILE A 95 4.65 20.72 2.28
C ILE A 95 5.24 21.31 0.99
N THR A 96 5.58 22.58 1.02
CA THR A 96 6.33 23.23 -0.06
C THR A 96 7.73 22.62 -0.19
N GLN A 97 8.18 22.54 -1.43
CA GLN A 97 9.41 21.88 -1.83
C GLN A 97 10.54 22.89 -2.02
N LYS A 98 11.77 22.39 -2.15
CA LYS A 98 12.95 23.21 -2.39
C LYS A 98 12.80 23.98 -3.71
N SER A 99 13.30 25.21 -3.70
CA SER A 99 13.37 26.02 -4.91
C SER A 99 14.37 25.44 -5.90
N VAL A 100 14.16 25.79 -7.16
CA VAL A 100 15.04 25.41 -8.27
C VAL A 100 15.85 26.64 -8.70
N PRO A 101 17.12 26.49 -9.13
CA PRO A 101 17.92 27.62 -9.59
C PRO A 101 17.24 28.41 -10.70
N LYS A 102 17.36 29.75 -10.68
CA LYS A 102 16.65 30.64 -11.63
C LYS A 102 17.02 30.35 -13.08
N GLU A 103 18.24 29.87 -13.32
CA GLU A 103 18.77 29.50 -14.63
C GLU A 103 18.05 28.27 -15.23
N SER A 104 17.43 27.45 -14.38
CA SER A 104 16.64 26.29 -14.81
C SER A 104 15.19 26.65 -15.16
N LEU A 105 14.77 27.89 -14.90
CA LEU A 105 13.44 28.39 -15.23
C LEU A 105 13.39 28.83 -16.70
N TRP A 106 12.23 28.70 -17.33
CA TRP A 106 12.04 29.05 -18.74
C TRP A 106 11.27 30.36 -18.91
N ALA A 107 11.36 30.94 -20.10
CA ALA A 107 10.60 32.13 -20.46
C ALA A 107 9.09 31.92 -20.24
N GLY A 108 8.46 32.84 -19.52
CA GLY A 108 7.04 32.77 -19.18
C GLY A 108 6.71 31.92 -17.96
N TYR A 109 7.70 31.31 -17.27
CA TYR A 109 7.48 30.54 -16.04
C TYR A 109 6.66 31.32 -15.01
N GLU A 110 7.06 32.55 -14.70
CA GLU A 110 6.40 33.41 -13.69
C GLU A 110 4.95 33.72 -14.07
N ALA A 111 4.71 34.10 -15.33
CA ALA A 111 3.37 34.42 -15.82
C ALA A 111 2.44 33.19 -15.76
N ASN A 112 2.94 32.03 -16.16
CA ASN A 112 2.19 30.76 -16.17
C ASN A 112 2.03 30.14 -14.78
N SER A 113 2.80 30.60 -13.79
CA SER A 113 2.67 30.11 -12.41
C SER A 113 1.51 30.74 -11.66
N ARG A 114 1.03 31.89 -12.14
CA ARG A 114 -0.14 32.61 -11.62
C ARG A 114 -1.44 31.95 -12.10
N LEU A 115 -2.51 32.13 -11.33
CA LEU A 115 -3.81 31.49 -11.54
C LEU A 115 -4.38 31.79 -12.96
N ILE A 116 -4.46 30.78 -13.82
CA ILE A 116 -5.09 30.87 -15.15
C ILE A 116 -6.52 30.33 -15.08
N LYS A 117 -7.44 31.06 -14.43
CA LYS A 117 -8.84 30.64 -14.19
C LYS A 117 -8.95 29.28 -13.46
N ASP A 118 -10.12 29.00 -12.88
CA ASP A 118 -10.27 27.79 -12.06
C ASP A 118 -10.04 26.51 -12.88
N ASN A 119 -9.26 25.58 -12.31
CA ASN A 119 -9.05 24.20 -12.78
C ASN A 119 -8.34 23.97 -14.12
N LYS A 120 -7.73 24.98 -14.74
CA LYS A 120 -6.85 24.76 -15.91
C LYS A 120 -5.40 24.64 -15.51
N ARG A 121 -4.76 23.55 -15.96
CA ARG A 121 -3.30 23.39 -15.87
C ARG A 121 -2.62 24.38 -16.81
N PRO A 122 -1.42 24.87 -16.46
CA PRO A 122 -0.68 25.77 -17.34
C PRO A 122 -0.19 25.01 -18.58
N ILE A 123 0.06 25.75 -19.66
CA ILE A 123 0.47 25.18 -20.97
C ILE A 123 1.80 24.42 -20.84
N ASP A 124 2.66 24.85 -19.93
CA ASP A 124 3.97 24.27 -19.63
C ASP A 124 3.93 23.17 -18.55
N TRP A 125 2.76 22.58 -18.26
CA TRP A 125 2.60 21.57 -17.21
C TRP A 125 3.52 20.36 -17.34
N ALA A 126 3.73 19.86 -18.57
CA ALA A 126 4.64 18.75 -18.81
C ALA A 126 6.08 19.11 -18.41
N LYS A 127 6.53 20.31 -18.77
CA LYS A 127 7.85 20.85 -18.42
C LYS A 127 8.00 21.06 -16.91
N ARG A 128 6.94 21.52 -16.22
CA ARG A 128 6.92 21.64 -14.75
C ARG A 128 7.05 20.28 -14.05
N LYS A 129 6.32 19.26 -14.55
CA LYS A 129 6.42 17.89 -14.05
C LYS A 129 7.85 17.36 -14.19
N GLU A 130 8.47 17.54 -15.35
CA GLU A 130 9.84 17.13 -15.61
C GLU A 130 10.85 17.86 -14.71
N ALA A 131 10.75 19.18 -14.58
CA ALA A 131 11.62 19.97 -13.72
C ALA A 131 11.52 19.55 -12.24
N ALA A 132 10.30 19.32 -11.73
CA ALA A 132 10.10 18.83 -10.37
C ALA A 132 10.62 17.39 -10.18
N TRP A 133 10.46 16.53 -11.19
CA TRP A 133 11.02 15.17 -11.16
C TRP A 133 12.55 15.18 -11.13
N ASN A 134 13.18 16.06 -11.91
CA ASN A 134 14.64 16.27 -11.90
C ASN A 134 15.13 16.81 -10.56
N ARG A 135 14.42 17.80 -9.98
CA ARG A 135 14.71 18.33 -8.62
C ARG A 135 14.75 17.21 -7.58
N ASP A 136 13.78 16.31 -7.62
CA ASP A 136 13.63 15.21 -6.66
C ASP A 136 14.46 13.97 -7.05
N LYS A 137 15.31 14.06 -8.08
CA LYS A 137 16.15 12.97 -8.62
C LYS A 137 15.34 11.72 -8.97
N GLY A 138 14.10 11.91 -9.41
CA GLY A 138 13.15 10.85 -9.72
C GLY A 138 12.72 10.00 -8.54
N LEU A 139 12.84 10.49 -7.30
CA LEU A 139 12.41 9.79 -6.10
C LEU A 139 11.03 10.28 -5.64
N CYS A 140 10.21 9.35 -5.14
CA CYS A 140 8.97 9.70 -4.47
C CYS A 140 9.25 10.57 -3.24
N ASN A 141 8.52 11.68 -3.11
CA ASN A 141 8.69 12.56 -1.97
C ASN A 141 8.33 11.86 -0.64
N ARG A 142 7.25 11.08 -0.62
CA ARG A 142 6.77 10.33 0.55
C ARG A 142 7.60 9.10 0.89
N CYS A 143 7.68 8.11 -0.01
CA CYS A 143 8.29 6.81 0.31
C CYS A 143 9.73 6.62 -0.18
N GLY A 144 10.24 7.51 -1.03
CA GLY A 144 11.59 7.40 -1.59
C GLY A 144 11.76 6.40 -2.73
N THR A 145 10.69 5.75 -3.21
CA THR A 145 10.75 4.85 -4.37
C THR A 145 11.24 5.59 -5.61
N LYS A 146 12.11 4.96 -6.40
CA LYS A 146 12.53 5.47 -7.71
C LYS A 146 11.40 5.34 -8.73
N ILE A 147 11.10 6.43 -9.43
CA ILE A 147 9.94 6.55 -10.33
C ILE A 147 10.45 6.98 -11.71
N LYS A 148 9.89 6.38 -12.76
CA LYS A 148 10.04 6.91 -14.12
C LYS A 148 9.18 8.17 -14.27
N LEU A 149 9.61 9.11 -15.12
CA LEU A 149 8.86 10.36 -15.37
C LEU A 149 7.40 10.09 -15.80
N VAL A 150 7.17 9.07 -16.61
CA VAL A 150 5.82 8.69 -17.07
C VAL A 150 4.89 8.29 -15.92
N ASP A 151 5.41 7.55 -14.94
CA ASP A 151 4.64 7.01 -13.81
C ASP A 151 4.50 8.02 -12.66
N ALA A 152 5.29 9.10 -12.69
CA ALA A 152 5.28 10.14 -11.66
C ALA A 152 3.93 10.85 -11.57
N GLN A 153 3.35 10.81 -10.38
CA GLN A 153 2.14 11.54 -10.02
C GLN A 153 2.53 12.90 -9.46
N VAL A 154 1.74 13.90 -9.80
CA VAL A 154 1.97 15.29 -9.37
C VAL A 154 0.81 15.73 -8.48
N LEU A 155 1.14 16.16 -7.27
CA LEU A 155 0.21 16.86 -6.38
C LEU A 155 0.70 18.28 -6.13
N LEU A 156 -0.23 19.14 -5.70
CA LEU A 156 0.09 20.47 -5.22
C LEU A 156 0.20 20.44 -3.70
N ALA A 157 1.24 21.05 -3.14
CA ALA A 157 1.40 21.17 -1.69
C ALA A 157 0.28 22.01 -1.09
N LYS A 158 -0.01 23.16 -1.72
CA LYS A 158 -1.13 24.05 -1.43
C LYS A 158 -2.11 24.04 -2.60
N GLN A 159 -3.39 23.80 -2.32
CA GLN A 159 -4.43 23.81 -3.35
C GLN A 159 -4.70 25.23 -3.86
N MET A 160 -5.24 25.34 -5.07
CA MET A 160 -5.56 26.64 -5.68
C MET A 160 -6.57 27.44 -4.86
N LYS A 161 -7.59 26.77 -4.30
CA LYS A 161 -8.58 27.37 -3.40
C LYS A 161 -7.97 28.02 -2.14
N ASP A 162 -6.78 27.56 -1.74
CA ASP A 162 -6.07 28.05 -0.57
C ASP A 162 -4.96 29.05 -0.96
N GLY A 163 -4.97 29.56 -2.20
CA GLY A 163 -3.97 30.49 -2.73
C GLY A 163 -2.68 29.82 -3.23
N GLY A 164 -2.71 28.52 -3.55
CA GLY A 164 -1.60 27.82 -4.19
C GLY A 164 -1.49 28.13 -5.69
N GLY A 165 -0.26 28.28 -6.19
CA GLY A 165 0.04 28.46 -7.62
C GLY A 165 0.69 27.24 -8.26
N PHE A 166 1.16 27.36 -9.50
CA PHE A 166 1.87 26.29 -10.21
C PHE A 166 3.40 26.37 -10.10
N ASN A 167 3.90 27.15 -9.14
CA ASN A 167 5.33 27.25 -8.83
C ASN A 167 5.93 25.86 -8.55
N LEU A 168 7.19 25.63 -8.91
CA LEU A 168 7.88 24.35 -8.69
C LEU A 168 7.92 23.98 -7.21
N GLU A 169 8.05 24.96 -6.32
CA GLU A 169 7.97 24.78 -4.86
C GLU A 169 6.62 24.22 -4.41
N ASN A 170 5.55 24.47 -5.16
CA ASN A 170 4.23 23.94 -4.86
C ASN A 170 4.00 22.55 -5.49
N ILE A 171 4.90 22.07 -6.34
CA ILE A 171 4.75 20.81 -7.09
C ILE A 171 5.48 19.68 -6.36
N VAL A 172 4.71 18.66 -5.97
CA VAL A 172 5.20 17.47 -5.25
C VAL A 172 5.13 16.26 -6.18
N ILE A 173 6.24 15.53 -6.30
CA ILE A 173 6.34 14.29 -7.08
C ILE A 173 6.16 13.06 -6.19
N LEU A 174 5.23 12.19 -6.56
CA LEU A 174 4.91 10.97 -5.84
C LEU A 174 4.81 9.76 -6.76
N CYS A 175 5.00 8.57 -6.21
CA CYS A 175 4.67 7.33 -6.90
C CYS A 175 3.15 7.13 -6.91
N THR A 176 2.69 6.27 -7.82
CA THR A 176 1.27 5.93 -7.96
C THR A 176 0.64 5.48 -6.63
N ASP A 177 1.32 4.63 -5.87
CA ASP A 177 0.81 4.12 -4.60
C ASP A 177 0.66 5.26 -3.56
N CYS A 178 1.69 6.08 -3.36
CA CYS A 178 1.61 7.21 -2.43
C CYS A 178 0.53 8.23 -2.84
N ALA A 179 0.38 8.50 -4.14
CA ALA A 179 -0.66 9.39 -4.62
C ALA A 179 -2.07 8.84 -4.38
N LYS A 180 -2.28 7.52 -4.50
CA LYS A 180 -3.54 6.86 -4.13
C LYS A 180 -3.81 6.97 -2.63
N VAL A 181 -2.80 6.71 -1.79
CA VAL A 181 -2.93 6.78 -0.33
C VAL A 181 -3.35 8.18 0.13
N ILE A 182 -2.70 9.23 -0.37
CA ILE A 182 -2.99 10.61 0.04
C ILE A 182 -4.37 11.07 -0.42
N LYS A 183 -4.83 10.63 -1.60
CA LYS A 183 -6.15 11.01 -2.14
C LYS A 183 -7.29 10.18 -1.57
N SER A 184 -7.01 9.09 -0.88
CA SER A 184 -8.04 8.14 -0.49
C SER A 184 -8.79 8.60 0.75
N ALA A 185 -10.12 8.56 0.68
CA ALA A 185 -10.99 8.65 1.85
C ALA A 185 -11.12 7.31 2.59
N ASN A 186 -10.88 6.18 1.91
CA ASN A 186 -11.00 4.82 2.47
C ASN A 186 -9.68 4.06 2.30
N LYS A 187 -8.85 4.12 3.34
CA LYS A 187 -7.52 3.50 3.36
C LYS A 187 -7.58 1.98 3.19
N GLN A 188 -8.59 1.30 3.78
CA GLN A 188 -8.70 -0.17 3.69
C GLN A 188 -9.00 -0.65 2.26
N LYS A 189 -9.87 0.06 1.52
CA LYS A 189 -10.11 -0.25 0.11
C LYS A 189 -8.85 0.00 -0.71
N THR A 190 -8.20 1.14 -0.47
CA THR A 190 -6.98 1.50 -1.19
C THR A 190 -5.85 0.51 -0.97
N ALA A 191 -5.73 -0.09 0.21
CA ALA A 191 -4.74 -1.12 0.53
C ALA A 191 -4.67 -2.23 -0.52
N LYS A 192 -5.82 -2.68 -1.02
CA LYS A 192 -5.92 -3.79 -1.98
C LYS A 192 -5.46 -3.41 -3.39
N ASP A 193 -5.51 -2.11 -3.73
CA ASP A 193 -5.21 -1.58 -5.06
C ASP A 193 -3.78 -1.06 -5.20
N LEU A 194 -2.93 -1.25 -4.18
CA LEU A 194 -1.54 -0.80 -4.19
C LEU A 194 -0.62 -1.82 -4.86
N ASN A 195 0.38 -1.32 -5.61
CA ASN A 195 1.39 -2.17 -6.20
C ASN A 195 2.30 -2.83 -5.14
N ILE A 196 2.57 -2.14 -4.03
CA ILE A 196 3.29 -2.71 -2.89
C ILE A 196 2.58 -3.96 -2.35
N THR A 197 1.24 -3.94 -2.25
CA THR A 197 0.43 -5.08 -1.79
C THR A 197 0.58 -6.26 -2.73
N TYR A 198 0.40 -6.04 -4.04
CA TYR A 198 0.58 -7.11 -5.03
C TYR A 198 1.99 -7.73 -4.97
N LYS A 199 3.03 -6.90 -4.86
CA LYS A 199 4.43 -7.36 -4.81
C LYS A 199 4.77 -8.14 -3.54
N LEU A 200 4.23 -7.75 -2.39
CA LEU A 200 4.42 -8.48 -1.13
C LEU A 200 3.61 -9.78 -1.11
N MET A 201 2.35 -9.75 -1.55
CA MET A 201 1.51 -10.95 -1.62
C MET A 201 2.08 -12.02 -2.54
N LYS A 202 2.70 -11.63 -3.67
CA LYS A 202 3.40 -12.57 -4.55
C LYS A 202 4.52 -13.36 -3.84
N LYS A 203 5.12 -12.80 -2.78
CA LYS A 203 6.15 -13.48 -1.97
C LYS A 203 5.57 -14.51 -1.00
N VAL A 204 4.27 -14.46 -0.72
CA VAL A 204 3.53 -15.46 0.09
C VAL A 204 3.14 -16.68 -0.77
N GLU A 205 2.96 -16.49 -2.07
CA GLU A 205 2.53 -17.53 -2.99
C GLU A 205 3.67 -18.44 -3.48
N GLY A 206 4.89 -17.90 -3.52
CA GLY A 206 6.12 -18.61 -3.93
C GLY A 206 6.65 -19.54 -2.85
#